data_AF-A0A847Z5Q6-F1
#
_entry.id   AF-A0A847Z5Q6-F1
#
_cell.length_a   1.000
_cell.length_b   1.000
_cell.length_c   1.000
_cell.angle_alpha   90.00
_cell.angle_beta   90.00
_cell.angle_gamma   90.00
#
_symmetry.space_group_name_H-M   'P 1'
#
loop_
_entity.id
_entity.type
_entity.pdbx_description
1 polymer ?
#
loop_
_entity_poly.entity_id
_entity_poly.type
_entity_poly.pdbx_seq_one_letter_code
_entity_poly.pdbx_strand_id
1 'polypeptide(L)'
;MRDKHSSSGIGVFIGLIFVIAGVMWILNELNIVNVPLYLIWISVGKMWPLILICIGICIIFRSRIVTFLIALIYVVLIVLGAYALSGAINLPFIDKIDYYQNNNGIIGNEQHLDLSDGTTSAELILNMGVAEDTHITSADNNYLIDFKTNSNAVLNTSSADGRQIVNINTEKYRLKNSGFYLNKNVAWDILIKSGASEIDMNLKDLNVNSIDINSGASDIKGTLSSLAKRTNINISSGASDIEFKIPQGSACEVVSSAAATSITIDGTKISGIGKKTYRTDN
;
A
#
# COMPACT_ATOMS: atom_id res chain seq x y z
N MET A 1 -15.49 17.10 62.79
CA MET A 1 -15.05 17.83 61.59
C MET A 1 -13.89 17.06 60.97
N ARG A 2 -14.18 16.21 59.99
CA ARG A 2 -13.17 15.38 59.33
C ARG A 2 -13.53 15.31 57.86
N ASP A 3 -12.78 16.00 57.03
CA ASP A 3 -12.57 15.63 55.64
C ASP A 3 -11.30 16.31 55.12
N LYS A 4 -10.23 15.53 55.00
CA LYS A 4 -9.05 15.86 54.21
C LYS A 4 -8.97 14.80 53.11
N HIS A 5 -9.76 14.99 52.05
CA HIS A 5 -9.71 14.13 50.88
C HIS A 5 -8.44 14.46 50.09
N SER A 6 -7.44 13.58 50.23
CA SER A 6 -6.18 13.59 49.48
C SER A 6 -6.48 13.34 47.98
N SER A 7 -6.37 14.41 47.19
CA SER A 7 -6.29 14.39 45.71
C SER A 7 -4.83 14.34 45.21
N SER A 8 -3.91 13.82 46.01
CA SER A 8 -2.46 13.96 45.78
C SER A 8 -1.86 13.00 44.75
N GLY A 9 -2.60 11.98 44.28
CA GLY A 9 -2.06 11.00 43.32
C GLY A 9 -2.01 11.50 41.87
N ILE A 10 -3.04 12.23 41.45
CA ILE A 10 -3.17 12.74 40.08
C ILE A 10 -2.15 13.85 39.79
N GLY A 11 -1.91 14.74 40.77
CA GLY A 11 -0.91 15.80 40.62
C GLY A 11 0.52 15.26 40.45
N VAL A 12 0.87 14.20 41.18
CA VAL A 12 2.19 13.55 41.06
C VAL A 12 2.33 12.81 39.72
N PHE A 13 1.26 12.14 39.27
CA PHE A 13 1.25 11.46 37.97
C PHE A 13 1.39 12.44 36.80
N ILE A 14 0.62 13.52 36.81
CA ILE A 14 0.69 14.58 35.80
C ILE A 14 2.08 15.22 35.82
N GLY A 15 2.62 15.54 37.01
CA GLY A 15 3.95 16.09 37.16
C GLY A 15 5.04 15.19 36.56
N LEU A 16 4.98 13.88 36.79
CA LEU A 16 5.94 12.93 36.23
C LEU A 16 5.87 12.88 34.69
N ILE A 17 4.68 12.93 34.10
CA ILE A 17 4.49 12.99 32.64
C ILE A 17 5.17 14.22 32.06
N PHE A 18 4.98 15.39 32.66
CA PHE A 18 5.62 16.63 32.20
C PHE A 18 7.14 16.58 32.31
N VAL A 19 7.67 15.97 33.38
CA VAL A 19 9.12 15.77 33.54
C VAL A 19 9.67 14.84 32.45
N ILE A 20 9.01 13.72 32.17
CA ILE A 20 9.43 12.77 31.12
C ILE A 20 9.35 13.44 29.73
N ALA A 21 8.25 14.15 29.45
CA ALA A 21 8.08 14.87 28.20
C ALA A 21 9.16 15.95 28.00
N GLY A 22 9.50 16.69 29.05
CA GLY A 22 10.56 17.69 29.02
C GLY A 22 11.95 17.09 28.80
N VAL A 23 12.27 15.98 29.47
CA VAL A 23 13.55 15.27 29.28
C VAL A 23 13.66 14.72 27.85
N MET A 24 12.60 14.14 27.31
CA MET A 24 12.58 13.69 25.90
C MET A 24 12.75 14.83 24.91
N TRP A 25 12.16 16.01 25.18
CA TRP A 25 12.32 17.18 24.34
C TRP A 25 13.78 17.63 24.27
N ILE A 26 14.46 17.71 25.42
CA ILE A 26 15.86 18.10 25.49
C ILE A 26 16.76 17.10 24.77
N LEU A 27 16.50 15.80 24.92
CA LEU A 27 17.29 14.75 24.26
C LEU A 27 17.14 14.78 22.73
N ASN A 28 15.97 15.19 22.22
CA ASN A 28 15.74 15.39 20.79
C ASN A 28 16.49 16.62 20.26
N GLU A 29 16.46 17.74 20.98
CA GLU A 29 17.23 18.95 20.59
C GLU A 29 18.75 18.76 20.66
N LEU A 30 19.22 17.87 21.54
CA LEU A 30 20.63 17.49 21.62
C LEU A 30 21.06 16.47 20.56
N ASN A 31 20.16 16.06 19.65
CA ASN A 31 20.41 15.06 18.60
C ASN A 31 20.91 13.70 19.13
N ILE A 32 20.69 13.42 20.42
CA ILE A 32 21.07 12.15 21.07
C ILE A 32 20.08 11.06 20.68
N VAL A 33 18.81 11.42 20.47
CA VAL A 33 17.74 10.51 20.05
C VAL A 33 16.96 11.14 18.90
N ASN A 34 17.07 10.57 17.70
CA ASN A 34 16.33 10.98 16.50
C ASN A 34 14.90 10.41 16.50
N VAL A 35 14.09 10.72 17.50
CA VAL A 35 12.67 10.37 17.52
C VAL A 35 11.84 11.59 17.14
N PRO A 36 11.15 11.58 15.99
CA PRO A 36 10.25 12.68 15.64
C PRO A 36 9.10 12.74 16.64
N LEU A 37 9.11 13.76 17.50
CA LEU A 37 8.14 13.93 18.59
C LEU A 37 6.67 13.96 18.11
N TYR A 38 6.43 14.34 16.85
CA TYR A 38 5.09 14.32 16.24
C TYR A 38 4.50 12.89 16.13
N LEU A 39 5.35 11.85 16.02
CA LEU A 39 4.90 10.45 15.92
C LEU A 39 4.37 9.91 17.24
N ILE A 40 4.89 10.43 18.36
CA ILE A 40 4.42 10.08 19.70
C ILE A 40 2.98 10.54 19.88
N TRP A 41 2.66 11.76 19.42
CA TRP A 41 1.31 12.31 19.45
C TRP A 41 0.30 11.51 18.62
N ILE A 42 0.71 11.01 17.46
CA ILE A 42 -0.14 10.14 16.61
C ILE A 42 -0.39 8.79 17.31
N SER A 43 0.64 8.20 17.91
CA SER A 43 0.54 6.91 18.62
C SER A 43 -0.35 7.03 19.86
N VAL A 44 -0.18 8.10 20.65
CA VAL A 44 -1.05 8.42 21.78
C VAL A 44 -2.50 8.64 21.32
N GLY A 45 -2.69 9.30 20.18
CA GLY A 45 -4.00 9.48 19.56
C GLY A 45 -4.70 8.17 19.21
N LYS A 46 -3.98 7.15 18.74
CA LYS A 46 -4.54 5.82 18.42
C LYS A 46 -4.95 5.01 19.66
N MET A 47 -4.36 5.29 20.83
CA MET A 47 -4.61 4.56 22.08
C MET A 47 -5.80 5.13 22.89
N TRP A 48 -6.59 6.04 22.32
CA TRP A 48 -7.78 6.62 22.97
C TRP A 48 -8.78 5.59 23.55
N PRO A 49 -9.03 4.40 22.95
CA PRO A 49 -9.94 3.43 23.53
C PRO A 49 -9.39 2.82 24.83
N LEU A 50 -8.07 2.69 24.93
CA LEU A 50 -7.40 2.14 26.11
C LEU A 50 -7.46 3.12 27.29
N ILE A 51 -7.41 4.42 27.00
CA ILE A 51 -7.63 5.48 28.01
C ILE A 51 -9.05 5.35 28.59
N LEU A 52 -10.07 5.11 27.75
CA LEU A 52 -11.44 4.89 28.22
C LEU A 52 -11.58 3.62 29.07
N ILE A 53 -10.90 2.54 28.68
CA ILE A 53 -10.85 1.30 29.48
C ILE A 53 -10.21 1.55 30.85
N CYS A 54 -9.08 2.26 30.89
CA CYS A 54 -8.39 2.59 32.14
C CYS A 54 -9.24 3.49 33.04
N ILE A 55 -9.90 4.49 32.47
CA ILE A 55 -10.87 5.35 33.18
C ILE A 55 -12.01 4.50 33.76
N GLY A 56 -12.59 3.60 32.96
CA GLY A 56 -13.65 2.70 33.40
C GLY A 56 -13.21 1.81 34.57
N ILE A 57 -12.02 1.20 34.48
CA ILE A 57 -11.49 0.33 35.55
C ILE A 57 -11.18 1.14 36.81
N CYS A 58 -10.68 2.37 36.69
CA CYS A 58 -10.41 3.25 37.84
C CYS A 58 -11.69 3.69 38.56
N ILE A 59 -12.80 3.84 37.83
CA ILE A 59 -14.11 4.13 38.43
C ILE A 59 -14.62 2.92 39.22
N ILE A 60 -14.42 1.70 38.69
CA ILE A 60 -14.90 0.46 39.33
C ILE A 60 -14.08 0.11 40.58
N PHE A 61 -12.75 0.18 40.49
CA PHE A 61 -11.85 -0.17 41.58
C PHE A 61 -11.31 1.10 42.23
N ARG A 62 -11.99 1.58 43.28
CA ARG A 62 -11.58 2.73 44.12
C ARG A 62 -10.35 2.41 45.01
N SER A 63 -9.37 1.69 44.48
CA SER A 63 -8.18 1.20 45.16
C SER A 63 -6.92 1.87 44.59
N ARG A 64 -6.12 2.49 45.47
CA ARG A 64 -4.85 3.15 45.12
C ARG A 64 -3.83 2.18 44.49
N ILE A 65 -3.91 0.88 44.82
CA ILE A 65 -3.02 -0.16 44.26
C ILE A 65 -3.41 -0.48 42.81
N VAL A 66 -4.71 -0.49 42.51
CA VAL A 66 -5.22 -0.83 41.17
C VAL A 66 -4.86 0.29 40.18
N THR A 67 -4.99 1.54 40.60
CA THR A 67 -4.55 2.69 39.80
C THR A 67 -3.04 2.63 39.49
N PHE A 68 -2.21 2.21 40.46
CA PHE A 68 -0.76 2.07 40.26
C PHE A 68 -0.40 0.93 39.30
N LEU A 69 -1.07 -0.23 39.42
CA LEU A 69 -0.84 -1.38 38.52
C LEU A 69 -1.28 -1.09 37.08
N ILE A 70 -2.39 -0.36 36.89
CA ILE A 70 -2.86 0.06 35.56
C ILE A 70 -1.87 1.05 34.94
N ALA A 71 -1.37 2.02 35.71
CA ALA A 71 -0.35 2.95 35.24
C ALA A 71 0.96 2.24 34.85
N LEU A 72 1.40 1.25 35.61
CA LEU A 72 2.58 0.44 35.29
C LEU A 72 2.40 -0.35 33.99
N ILE A 73 1.25 -1.01 33.83
CA ILE A 73 0.90 -1.74 32.59
C ILE A 73 0.86 -0.78 31.40
N TYR A 74 0.30 0.42 31.58
CA TYR A 74 0.24 1.43 30.54
C TYR A 74 1.63 1.90 30.10
N VAL A 75 2.53 2.17 31.05
CA VAL A 75 3.93 2.54 30.74
C VAL A 75 4.65 1.39 30.03
N VAL A 76 4.46 0.15 30.46
CA VAL A 76 5.06 -1.03 29.81
C VAL A 76 4.52 -1.21 28.38
N LEU A 77 3.22 -0.98 28.14
CA LEU A 77 2.63 -1.03 26.81
C LEU A 77 3.14 0.11 25.90
N ILE A 78 3.38 1.30 26.43
CA ILE A 78 4.00 2.40 25.69
C ILE A 78 5.44 2.04 25.31
N VAL A 79 6.22 1.50 26.26
CA VAL A 79 7.62 1.11 26.02
C VAL A 79 7.70 -0.04 25.01
N LEU A 80 6.87 -1.07 25.15
CA LEU A 80 6.79 -2.18 24.21
C LEU A 80 6.27 -1.74 22.84
N GLY A 81 5.29 -0.83 22.80
CA GLY A 81 4.80 -0.23 21.56
C GLY A 81 5.91 0.55 20.85
N ALA A 82 6.67 1.38 21.58
CA ALA A 82 7.82 2.10 21.04
C ALA A 82 8.93 1.15 20.53
N TYR A 83 9.18 0.03 21.23
CA TYR A 83 10.15 -0.99 20.84
C TYR A 83 9.70 -1.87 19.66
N ALA A 84 8.38 -2.10 19.52
CA ALA A 84 7.81 -2.75 18.34
C ALA A 84 7.85 -1.83 17.12
N LEU A 85 7.62 -0.53 17.33
CA LEU A 85 7.71 0.50 16.29
C LEU A 85 9.16 0.76 15.82
N SER A 86 10.17 0.45 16.63
CA SER A 86 11.59 0.49 16.21
C SER A 86 12.03 -0.73 15.39
N GLY A 87 11.14 -1.71 15.16
CA GLY A 87 11.40 -2.89 14.33
C GLY A 87 12.19 -4.00 15.02
N ALA A 88 12.48 -3.88 16.31
CA ALA A 88 13.28 -4.87 17.05
C ALA A 88 12.49 -6.14 17.48
N ILE A 89 11.16 -6.08 17.48
CA ILE A 89 10.26 -7.19 17.87
C ILE A 89 9.00 -7.21 17.00
N ASN A 90 8.64 -8.39 16.49
CA ASN A 90 7.42 -8.61 15.69
C ASN A 90 6.26 -9.05 16.60
N LEU A 91 5.21 -8.22 16.70
CA LEU A 91 4.01 -8.52 17.49
C LEU A 91 2.80 -8.80 16.57
N PRO A 92 2.09 -9.93 16.71
CA PRO A 92 1.02 -10.36 15.78
C PRO A 92 -0.25 -9.50 15.76
N PHE A 93 -0.44 -8.62 16.76
CA PHE A 93 -1.68 -7.84 16.97
C PHE A 93 -1.55 -6.38 16.53
N ILE A 94 -0.34 -5.98 16.16
CA ILE A 94 -0.11 -4.71 15.47
C ILE A 94 -0.19 -5.08 14.00
N ASP A 95 -1.29 -4.72 13.35
CA ASP A 95 -1.28 -4.55 11.88
C ASP A 95 0.00 -3.81 11.56
N LYS A 96 0.77 -4.28 10.56
CA LYS A 96 1.91 -3.52 10.03
C LYS A 96 1.42 -2.08 9.87
N ILE A 97 1.69 -1.23 10.85
CA ILE A 97 1.65 0.20 10.67
C ILE A 97 2.65 0.33 9.57
N ASP A 98 2.17 0.70 8.37
CA ASP A 98 3.02 0.99 7.24
C ASP A 98 4.12 1.84 7.81
N TYR A 99 5.24 1.16 8.06
CA TYR A 99 6.45 1.79 8.50
C TYR A 99 6.63 2.76 7.36
N TYR A 100 6.51 4.06 7.67
CA TYR A 100 6.94 5.10 6.78
C TYR A 100 8.39 4.72 6.50
N GLN A 101 8.56 3.94 5.43
CA GLN A 101 9.82 3.63 4.83
C GLN A 101 10.43 5.01 4.72
N ASN A 102 11.58 5.14 5.38
CA ASN A 102 12.44 6.28 5.24
C ASN A 102 12.33 6.75 3.78
N ASN A 103 11.84 7.97 3.55
CA ASN A 103 11.58 8.53 2.22
C ASN A 103 12.91 8.77 1.49
N ASN A 104 13.62 7.68 1.17
CA ASN A 104 14.71 7.64 0.22
C ASN A 104 14.15 7.39 -1.20
N GLY A 105 12.84 7.16 -1.32
CA GLY A 105 12.17 7.09 -2.61
C GLY A 105 12.23 8.44 -3.31
N ILE A 106 12.46 8.41 -4.62
CA ILE A 106 12.55 9.61 -5.43
C ILE A 106 11.14 10.19 -5.55
N ILE A 107 10.97 11.45 -5.16
CA ILE A 107 9.69 12.15 -5.26
C ILE A 107 9.68 12.98 -6.53
N GLY A 108 8.74 12.71 -7.42
CA GLY A 108 8.60 13.45 -8.66
C GLY A 108 7.33 13.08 -9.40
N ASN A 109 6.91 13.94 -10.31
CA ASN A 109 5.76 13.73 -11.19
C ASN A 109 6.18 13.36 -12.62
N GLU A 110 7.48 13.45 -12.93
CA GLU A 110 8.07 12.98 -14.18
C GLU A 110 9.45 12.42 -13.82
N GLN A 111 9.66 11.12 -14.04
CA GLN A 111 10.90 10.43 -13.68
C GLN A 111 11.23 9.35 -14.71
N HIS A 112 12.52 9.10 -14.89
CA HIS A 112 13.05 7.93 -15.57
C HIS A 112 13.79 7.05 -14.56
N LEU A 113 13.79 5.75 -14.79
CA LEU A 113 14.59 4.80 -14.04
C LEU A 113 15.44 3.98 -15.00
N ASP A 114 16.74 4.00 -14.77
CA ASP A 114 17.69 3.25 -15.58
C ASP A 114 17.47 1.73 -15.45
N LEU A 115 17.67 1.06 -16.59
CA LEU A 115 17.75 -0.40 -16.67
C LEU A 115 19.09 -0.85 -16.08
N SER A 116 19.04 -1.62 -14.99
CA SER A 116 20.26 -2.15 -14.38
C SER A 116 20.90 -3.21 -15.28
N ASP A 117 22.23 -3.25 -15.33
CA ASP A 117 22.97 -4.26 -16.09
C ASP A 117 22.56 -5.69 -15.68
N GLY A 118 22.32 -6.55 -16.67
CA GLY A 118 21.90 -7.94 -16.45
C GLY A 118 20.43 -8.13 -16.04
N THR A 119 19.61 -7.08 -16.05
CA THR A 119 18.16 -7.21 -15.82
C THR A 119 17.49 -7.95 -16.97
N THR A 120 16.78 -9.03 -16.64
CA THR A 120 16.03 -9.85 -17.61
C THR A 120 14.54 -9.82 -17.35
N SER A 121 14.14 -9.49 -16.12
CA SER A 121 12.76 -9.37 -15.69
C SER A 121 12.56 -8.14 -14.81
N ALA A 122 11.35 -7.61 -14.81
CA ALA A 122 10.98 -6.48 -14.00
C ALA A 122 9.55 -6.61 -13.47
N GLU A 123 9.33 -6.03 -12.30
CA GLU A 123 8.01 -5.96 -11.68
C GLU A 123 7.61 -4.50 -11.51
N LEU A 124 6.46 -4.14 -12.07
CA LEU A 124 5.86 -2.83 -11.89
C LEU A 124 4.74 -2.92 -10.85
N ILE A 125 4.86 -2.15 -9.78
CA ILE A 125 3.84 -2.01 -8.74
C ILE A 125 3.31 -0.58 -8.76
N LEU A 126 2.06 -0.40 -9.18
CA LEU A 126 1.35 0.88 -9.16
C LEU A 126 0.35 0.90 -8.00
N ASN A 127 0.59 1.76 -7.00
CA ASN A 127 -0.34 2.02 -5.91
C ASN A 127 -0.99 3.39 -6.12
N MET A 128 -2.24 3.42 -6.53
CA MET A 128 -2.92 4.63 -6.99
C MET A 128 -4.18 4.90 -6.17
N GLY A 129 -4.48 6.17 -5.85
CA GLY A 129 -5.75 6.49 -5.21
C GLY A 129 -6.90 6.33 -6.21
N VAL A 130 -6.86 7.16 -7.25
CA VAL A 130 -7.74 7.05 -8.41
C VAL A 130 -6.92 7.16 -9.69
N ALA A 131 -7.14 6.25 -10.64
CA ALA A 131 -6.66 6.35 -12.02
C ALA A 131 -7.78 6.91 -12.90
N GLU A 132 -7.58 8.05 -13.54
CA GLU A 132 -8.44 8.56 -14.60
C GLU A 132 -7.54 8.77 -15.83
N ASP A 133 -7.95 8.22 -16.97
CA ASP A 133 -7.20 8.35 -18.24
C ASP A 133 -5.71 8.02 -18.05
N THR A 134 -5.44 6.81 -17.55
CA THR A 134 -4.07 6.35 -17.28
C THR A 134 -3.63 5.35 -18.36
N HIS A 135 -2.46 5.59 -18.93
CA HIS A 135 -1.92 4.77 -20.01
C HIS A 135 -0.69 3.98 -19.56
N ILE A 136 -0.64 2.70 -19.92
CA ILE A 136 0.55 1.86 -19.77
C ILE A 136 0.93 1.34 -21.15
N THR A 137 2.13 1.67 -21.63
CA THR A 137 2.57 1.30 -22.97
C THR A 137 4.06 1.04 -23.01
N SER A 138 4.58 0.57 -24.13
CA SER A 138 6.02 0.43 -24.33
C SER A 138 6.72 1.78 -24.49
N ALA A 139 7.93 1.91 -23.94
CA ALA A 139 8.82 3.04 -24.15
C ALA A 139 9.58 2.92 -25.50
N ASP A 140 9.96 4.07 -26.07
CA ASP A 140 10.84 4.15 -27.25
C ASP A 140 12.31 4.42 -26.89
N ASN A 141 12.64 4.39 -25.60
CA ASN A 141 13.97 4.58 -25.06
C ASN A 141 14.47 3.31 -24.34
N ASN A 142 15.67 3.41 -23.76
CA ASN A 142 16.32 2.29 -23.08
C ASN A 142 16.17 2.33 -21.55
N TYR A 143 15.43 3.28 -20.98
CA TYR A 143 15.14 3.26 -19.55
C TYR A 143 14.29 2.04 -19.21
N LEU A 144 14.39 1.53 -17.97
CA LEU A 144 13.51 0.47 -17.51
C LEU A 144 12.05 0.93 -17.52
N ILE A 145 11.84 2.13 -16.99
CA ILE A 145 10.53 2.78 -16.96
C ILE A 145 10.70 4.30 -17.02
N ASP A 146 9.85 4.94 -17.80
CA ASP A 146 9.56 6.36 -17.69
C ASP A 146 8.12 6.54 -17.24
N PHE A 147 7.86 7.53 -16.39
CA PHE A 147 6.49 7.88 -16.06
C PHE A 147 6.29 9.38 -15.98
N LYS A 148 5.04 9.77 -16.24
CA LYS A 148 4.54 11.13 -16.10
C LYS A 148 3.16 11.12 -15.48
N THR A 149 2.99 11.92 -14.44
CA THR A 149 1.77 12.05 -13.67
C THR A 149 1.43 13.53 -13.44
N ASN A 150 0.16 13.83 -13.17
CA ASN A 150 -0.29 15.18 -12.80
C ASN A 150 -0.08 15.51 -11.31
N SER A 151 0.49 14.59 -10.54
CA SER A 151 0.75 14.71 -9.10
C SER A 151 2.05 14.00 -8.75
N ASN A 152 2.69 14.41 -7.66
CA ASN A 152 3.92 13.76 -7.21
C ASN A 152 3.68 12.28 -6.92
N ALA A 153 4.57 11.44 -7.42
CA ALA A 153 4.67 10.04 -7.08
C ALA A 153 5.91 9.81 -6.22
N VAL A 154 5.82 8.81 -5.35
CA VAL A 154 6.98 8.29 -4.63
C VAL A 154 7.46 7.04 -5.36
N LEU A 155 8.63 7.12 -5.97
CA LEU A 155 9.27 6.01 -6.66
C LEU A 155 10.24 5.30 -5.71
N ASN A 156 10.04 3.99 -5.52
CA ASN A 156 10.98 3.11 -4.85
C ASN A 156 11.43 2.03 -5.82
N THR A 157 12.71 1.71 -5.80
CA THR A 157 13.29 0.71 -6.70
C THR A 157 14.21 -0.22 -5.92
N SER A 158 14.24 -1.48 -6.33
CA SER A 158 15.19 -2.47 -5.83
C SER A 158 15.57 -3.42 -6.96
N SER A 159 16.81 -3.90 -6.94
CA SER A 159 17.30 -4.83 -7.95
C SER A 159 18.06 -5.97 -7.26
N ALA A 160 17.71 -7.20 -7.60
CA ALA A 160 18.37 -8.40 -7.12
C ALA A 160 18.22 -9.52 -8.16
N ASP A 161 19.29 -10.31 -8.37
CA ASP A 161 19.28 -11.53 -9.18
C ASP A 161 18.67 -11.37 -10.60
N GLY A 162 18.94 -10.25 -11.28
CA GLY A 162 18.44 -9.98 -12.63
C GLY A 162 16.94 -9.62 -12.71
N ARG A 163 16.30 -9.39 -11.54
CA ARG A 163 14.95 -8.84 -11.40
C ARG A 163 15.01 -7.43 -10.81
N GLN A 164 14.38 -6.47 -11.47
CA GLN A 164 14.26 -5.09 -10.98
C GLN A 164 12.81 -4.78 -10.64
N ILE A 165 12.55 -4.39 -9.39
CA ILE A 165 11.22 -4.07 -8.88
C ILE A 165 11.08 -2.56 -8.81
N VAL A 166 10.00 -2.04 -9.40
CA VAL A 166 9.65 -0.63 -9.45
C VAL A 166 8.32 -0.45 -8.72
N ASN A 167 8.30 0.30 -7.63
CA ASN A 167 7.09 0.65 -6.90
C ASN A 167 6.84 2.15 -7.00
N ILE A 168 5.71 2.51 -7.60
CA ILE A 168 5.26 3.90 -7.74
C ILE A 168 4.01 4.08 -6.89
N ASN A 169 4.10 4.94 -5.88
CA ASN A 169 2.99 5.24 -4.97
C ASN A 169 2.44 6.65 -5.22
N THR A 170 1.15 6.69 -5.56
CA THR A 170 0.29 7.87 -5.69
C THR A 170 -1.06 7.66 -4.98
N GLU A 171 -1.10 6.86 -3.92
CA GLU A 171 -2.33 6.42 -3.21
C GLU A 171 -3.19 7.60 -2.72
N LYS A 172 -2.56 8.74 -2.42
CA LYS A 172 -3.20 9.96 -1.90
C LYS A 172 -3.77 10.85 -3.00
N TYR A 173 -3.49 10.51 -4.26
CA TYR A 173 -3.75 11.40 -5.39
C TYR A 173 -4.74 10.77 -6.38
N ARG A 174 -5.44 11.67 -7.07
CA ARG A 174 -6.19 11.35 -8.28
C ARG A 174 -5.29 11.63 -9.47
N LEU A 175 -4.85 10.57 -10.13
CA LEU A 175 -4.13 10.67 -11.38
C LEU A 175 -5.09 11.01 -12.51
N LYS A 176 -4.66 11.91 -13.40
CA LYS A 176 -5.35 12.28 -14.64
C LYS A 176 -4.32 12.34 -15.75
N ASN A 177 -4.62 11.82 -16.94
CA ASN A 177 -3.76 11.88 -18.12
C ASN A 177 -2.31 11.50 -17.76
N SER A 178 -2.16 10.32 -17.17
CA SER A 178 -0.89 9.83 -16.64
C SER A 178 -0.37 8.69 -17.49
N GLY A 179 0.93 8.64 -17.72
CA GLY A 179 1.57 7.67 -18.61
C GLY A 179 2.69 6.92 -17.91
N PHE A 180 2.71 5.60 -18.08
CA PHE A 180 3.79 4.71 -17.67
C PHE A 180 4.32 3.99 -18.91
N TYR A 181 5.61 4.15 -19.20
CA TYR A 181 6.26 3.70 -20.43
C TYR A 181 7.33 2.67 -20.07
N LEU A 182 7.16 1.44 -20.54
CA LEU A 182 7.93 0.27 -20.08
C LEU A 182 8.94 -0.20 -21.12
N ASN A 183 10.11 -0.65 -20.66
CA ASN A 183 11.14 -1.20 -21.55
C ASN A 183 10.68 -2.46 -22.31
N LYS A 184 11.01 -2.55 -23.60
CA LYS A 184 10.63 -3.66 -24.49
C LYS A 184 11.50 -4.93 -24.31
N ASN A 185 12.67 -4.81 -23.68
CA ASN A 185 13.70 -5.86 -23.66
C ASN A 185 13.69 -6.73 -22.40
N VAL A 186 12.75 -6.53 -21.47
CA VAL A 186 12.61 -7.33 -20.24
C VAL A 186 11.23 -7.96 -20.14
N ALA A 187 11.13 -9.06 -19.38
CA ALA A 187 9.84 -9.67 -19.06
C ALA A 187 9.17 -8.95 -17.88
N TRP A 188 7.89 -8.63 -18.00
CA TRP A 188 7.15 -7.83 -17.03
C TRP A 188 6.13 -8.65 -16.23
N ASP A 189 6.14 -8.43 -14.92
CA ASP A 189 5.01 -8.68 -14.02
C ASP A 189 4.40 -7.31 -13.65
N ILE A 190 3.09 -7.12 -13.82
CA ILE A 190 2.43 -5.83 -13.58
C ILE A 190 1.39 -5.98 -12.47
N LEU A 191 1.53 -5.22 -11.39
CA LEU A 191 0.62 -5.16 -10.27
C LEU A 191 0.02 -3.76 -10.14
N ILE A 192 -1.30 -3.67 -10.18
CA ILE A 192 -2.04 -2.40 -10.08
C ILE A 192 -2.99 -2.49 -8.89
N LYS A 193 -2.89 -1.51 -8.00
CA LYS A 193 -3.83 -1.31 -6.89
C LYS A 193 -4.42 0.08 -6.98
N SER A 194 -5.74 0.16 -7.03
CA SER A 194 -6.46 1.44 -7.12
C SER A 194 -7.77 1.44 -6.35
N GLY A 195 -8.22 2.61 -5.91
CA GLY A 195 -9.59 2.75 -5.40
C GLY A 195 -10.60 2.70 -6.56
N ALA A 196 -10.36 3.51 -7.58
CA ALA A 196 -11.08 3.47 -8.85
C ALA A 196 -10.10 3.66 -10.00
N SER A 197 -10.37 3.06 -11.16
CA SER A 197 -9.42 3.07 -12.28
C SER A 197 -10.09 3.13 -13.64
N GLU A 198 -9.64 4.06 -14.48
CA GLU A 198 -9.78 4.03 -15.93
C GLU A 198 -8.37 3.90 -16.53
N ILE A 199 -8.06 2.71 -17.07
CA ILE A 199 -6.70 2.37 -17.52
C ILE A 199 -6.74 1.77 -18.93
N ASP A 200 -5.92 2.31 -19.82
CA ASP A 200 -5.64 1.75 -21.15
C ASP A 200 -4.21 1.19 -21.18
N MET A 201 -4.09 -0.12 -21.39
CA MET A 201 -2.82 -0.83 -21.46
C MET A 201 -2.57 -1.31 -22.88
N ASN A 202 -1.64 -0.66 -23.59
CA ASN A 202 -1.16 -1.10 -24.88
C ASN A 202 0.16 -1.89 -24.71
N LEU A 203 0.02 -3.20 -24.50
CA LEU A 203 1.13 -4.11 -24.16
C LEU A 203 1.60 -4.92 -25.38
N LYS A 204 1.19 -4.54 -26.60
CA LYS A 204 1.45 -5.30 -27.84
C LYS A 204 2.94 -5.53 -28.13
N ASP A 205 3.80 -4.62 -27.65
CA ASP A 205 5.26 -4.63 -27.87
C ASP A 205 6.03 -5.06 -26.59
N LEU A 206 5.33 -5.55 -25.57
CA LEU A 206 5.91 -5.89 -24.26
C LEU A 206 5.77 -7.38 -23.96
N ASN A 207 6.83 -7.99 -23.41
CA ASN A 207 6.79 -9.37 -22.92
C ASN A 207 6.20 -9.40 -21.51
N VAL A 208 4.89 -9.68 -21.38
CA VAL A 208 4.17 -9.60 -20.09
C VAL A 208 3.76 -11.01 -19.63
N ASN A 209 4.29 -11.42 -18.48
CA ASN A 209 3.99 -12.71 -17.87
C ASN A 209 2.73 -12.67 -16.99
N SER A 210 2.55 -11.60 -16.21
CA SER A 210 1.39 -11.46 -15.34
C SER A 210 0.86 -10.02 -15.28
N ILE A 211 -0.46 -9.93 -15.09
CA ILE A 211 -1.16 -8.68 -14.79
C ILE A 211 -2.12 -8.96 -13.62
N ASP A 212 -1.88 -8.33 -12.48
CA ASP A 212 -2.70 -8.43 -11.28
C ASP A 212 -3.31 -7.07 -10.97
N ILE A 213 -4.65 -6.98 -10.98
CA ILE A 213 -5.37 -5.72 -10.79
C ILE A 213 -6.33 -5.86 -9.61
N ASN A 214 -6.16 -5.00 -8.61
CA ASN A 214 -7.09 -4.85 -7.50
C ASN A 214 -7.65 -3.44 -7.51
N SER A 215 -8.92 -3.31 -7.90
CA SER A 215 -9.59 -2.02 -7.99
C SER A 215 -10.96 -2.08 -7.32
N GLY A 216 -11.44 -0.99 -6.70
CA GLY A 216 -12.81 -0.96 -6.20
C GLY A 216 -13.82 -0.91 -7.35
N ALA A 217 -13.59 0.03 -8.28
CA ALA A 217 -14.34 0.17 -9.53
C ALA A 217 -13.38 0.39 -10.70
N SER A 218 -13.62 -0.27 -11.83
CA SER A 218 -12.64 -0.31 -12.92
C SER A 218 -13.25 -0.26 -14.32
N ASP A 219 -12.74 0.60 -15.19
CA ASP A 219 -12.81 0.51 -16.65
C ASP A 219 -11.40 0.23 -17.17
N ILE A 220 -11.17 -0.96 -17.73
CA ILE A 220 -9.84 -1.40 -18.12
C ILE A 220 -9.87 -1.91 -19.56
N LYS A 221 -9.00 -1.34 -20.39
CA LYS A 221 -8.75 -1.81 -21.75
C LYS A 221 -7.32 -2.30 -21.84
N GLY A 222 -7.12 -3.48 -22.41
CA GLY A 222 -5.80 -4.08 -22.56
C GLY A 222 -5.60 -4.67 -23.96
N THR A 223 -4.44 -4.49 -24.55
CA THR A 223 -4.01 -5.19 -25.77
C THR A 223 -2.74 -5.94 -25.47
N LEU A 224 -2.78 -7.28 -25.57
CA LEU A 224 -1.66 -8.15 -25.20
C LEU A 224 -0.75 -8.45 -26.41
N SER A 225 0.49 -8.84 -26.13
CA SER A 225 1.43 -9.36 -27.13
C SER A 225 1.45 -10.90 -27.12
N SER A 226 2.00 -11.49 -28.18
CA SER A 226 2.32 -12.93 -28.25
C SER A 226 3.75 -13.26 -27.81
N LEU A 227 4.46 -12.30 -27.20
CA LEU A 227 5.88 -12.45 -26.83
C LEU A 227 6.07 -13.40 -25.64
N ALA A 228 5.12 -13.42 -24.70
CA ALA A 228 5.12 -14.37 -23.58
C ALA A 228 4.49 -15.71 -24.01
N LYS A 229 5.05 -16.82 -23.53
CA LYS A 229 4.44 -18.16 -23.76
C LYS A 229 3.06 -18.31 -23.11
N ARG A 230 2.84 -17.58 -22.01
CA ARG A 230 1.61 -17.55 -21.24
C ARG A 230 1.57 -16.23 -20.48
N THR A 231 0.43 -15.55 -20.54
CA THR A 231 0.15 -14.37 -19.71
C THR A 231 -0.98 -14.72 -18.74
N ASN A 232 -0.76 -14.54 -17.44
CA ASN A 232 -1.79 -14.72 -16.43
C ASN A 232 -2.40 -13.37 -16.04
N ILE A 233 -3.73 -13.26 -16.07
CA ILE A 233 -4.42 -12.01 -15.75
C ILE A 233 -5.40 -12.28 -14.62
N ASN A 234 -5.16 -11.69 -13.46
CA ASN A 234 -6.08 -11.75 -12.34
C ASN A 234 -6.64 -10.36 -12.05
N ILE A 235 -7.97 -10.27 -11.96
CA ILE A 235 -8.65 -9.00 -11.72
C ILE A 235 -9.65 -9.20 -10.59
N SER A 236 -9.44 -8.45 -9.52
CA SER A 236 -10.38 -8.34 -8.40
C SER A 236 -10.97 -6.94 -8.43
N SER A 237 -12.23 -6.85 -8.82
CA SER A 237 -12.97 -5.59 -8.85
C SER A 237 -14.40 -5.76 -8.40
N GLY A 238 -14.95 -4.72 -7.76
CA GLY A 238 -16.34 -4.70 -7.31
C GLY A 238 -17.28 -4.45 -8.48
N ALA A 239 -17.12 -3.29 -9.13
CA ALA A 239 -17.85 -2.91 -10.33
C ALA A 239 -16.87 -2.69 -11.48
N SER A 240 -17.00 -3.43 -12.58
CA SER A 240 -15.98 -3.43 -13.62
C SER A 240 -16.52 -3.54 -15.04
N ASP A 241 -15.96 -2.76 -15.95
CA ASP A 241 -15.96 -3.02 -17.40
C ASP A 241 -14.51 -3.31 -17.83
N ILE A 242 -14.29 -4.44 -18.48
CA ILE A 242 -12.95 -4.96 -18.76
C ILE A 242 -12.93 -5.54 -20.16
N GLU A 243 -12.06 -5.01 -21.01
CA GLU A 243 -11.83 -5.49 -22.37
C GLU A 243 -10.35 -5.83 -22.55
N PHE A 244 -10.05 -7.08 -22.93
CA PHE A 244 -8.71 -7.47 -23.35
C PHE A 244 -8.73 -7.98 -24.79
N LYS A 245 -7.85 -7.45 -25.63
CA LYS A 245 -7.56 -7.92 -26.98
C LYS A 245 -6.40 -8.89 -26.91
N ILE A 246 -6.69 -10.13 -27.31
CA ILE A 246 -5.75 -11.26 -27.26
C ILE A 246 -5.12 -11.44 -28.66
N PRO A 247 -3.82 -11.76 -28.78
CA PRO A 247 -3.18 -12.01 -30.06
C PRO A 247 -3.82 -13.20 -30.79
N GLN A 248 -3.99 -13.05 -32.11
CA GLN A 248 -4.56 -14.09 -32.96
C GLN A 248 -3.79 -15.41 -32.82
N GLY A 249 -4.53 -16.51 -32.68
CA GLY A 249 -3.96 -17.86 -32.54
C GLY A 249 -3.60 -18.27 -31.11
N SER A 250 -3.77 -17.37 -30.13
CA SER A 250 -3.57 -17.72 -28.71
C SER A 250 -4.78 -18.45 -28.14
N ALA A 251 -4.55 -19.46 -27.31
CA ALA A 251 -5.60 -20.06 -26.49
C ALA A 251 -5.92 -19.16 -25.29
N CYS A 252 -7.19 -19.07 -24.91
CA CYS A 252 -7.67 -18.24 -23.81
C CYS A 252 -8.56 -19.05 -22.87
N GLU A 253 -8.33 -18.91 -21.57
CA GLU A 253 -9.22 -19.39 -20.52
C GLU A 253 -9.66 -18.21 -19.65
N VAL A 254 -10.96 -18.12 -19.41
CA VAL A 254 -11.54 -17.13 -18.49
C VAL A 254 -12.31 -17.85 -17.40
N VAL A 255 -11.98 -17.54 -16.16
CA VAL A 255 -12.72 -17.96 -14.97
C VAL A 255 -13.20 -16.72 -14.24
N SER A 256 -14.50 -16.60 -14.03
CA SER A 256 -15.08 -15.49 -13.29
C SER A 256 -15.97 -15.99 -12.16
N SER A 257 -15.92 -15.32 -11.02
CA SER A 257 -16.78 -15.56 -9.85
C SER A 257 -17.57 -14.33 -9.44
N ALA A 258 -17.63 -13.29 -10.28
CA ALA A 258 -18.36 -12.08 -9.96
C ALA A 258 -19.89 -12.33 -9.92
N ALA A 259 -20.57 -11.58 -9.06
CA ALA A 259 -21.99 -11.80 -8.76
C ALA A 259 -22.87 -11.69 -10.00
N ALA A 260 -22.61 -10.70 -10.85
CA ALA A 260 -23.20 -10.56 -12.17
C ALA A 260 -22.08 -10.23 -13.16
N THR A 261 -22.04 -10.97 -14.28
CA THR A 261 -21.00 -10.79 -15.28
C THR A 261 -21.56 -10.85 -16.69
N SER A 262 -20.90 -10.14 -17.59
CA SER A 262 -21.01 -10.30 -19.03
C SER A 262 -19.61 -10.33 -19.61
N ILE A 263 -19.22 -11.45 -20.20
CA ILE A 263 -17.92 -11.72 -20.76
C ILE A 263 -18.12 -11.92 -22.25
N THR A 264 -17.38 -11.20 -23.09
CA THR A 264 -17.41 -11.39 -24.54
C THR A 264 -16.04 -11.85 -24.99
N ILE A 265 -15.96 -13.02 -25.63
CA ILE A 265 -14.69 -13.60 -26.12
C ILE A 265 -14.92 -14.01 -27.58
N ASP A 266 -14.12 -13.45 -28.49
CA ASP A 266 -14.25 -13.68 -29.94
C ASP A 266 -15.69 -13.50 -30.45
N GLY A 267 -16.38 -12.45 -29.95
CA GLY A 267 -17.78 -12.16 -30.27
C GLY A 267 -18.81 -13.06 -29.57
N THR A 268 -18.38 -14.11 -28.88
CA THR A 268 -19.23 -14.97 -28.06
C THR A 268 -19.50 -14.32 -26.71
N LYS A 269 -20.76 -13.99 -26.44
CA LYS A 269 -21.18 -13.37 -25.18
C LYS A 269 -21.66 -14.41 -24.17
N ILE A 270 -21.12 -14.34 -22.96
CA ILE A 270 -21.44 -15.18 -21.80
C ILE A 270 -21.90 -14.24 -20.71
N SER A 271 -23.17 -14.30 -20.32
CA SER A 271 -23.69 -13.45 -19.25
C SER A 271 -24.43 -14.26 -18.20
N GLY A 272 -24.44 -13.77 -16.97
CA GLY A 272 -25.26 -14.33 -15.91
C GLY A 272 -24.70 -14.12 -14.51
N ILE A 273 -25.34 -14.78 -13.55
CA ILE A 273 -25.00 -14.73 -12.13
C ILE A 273 -24.12 -15.93 -11.76
N GLY A 274 -23.20 -15.73 -10.83
CA GLY A 274 -22.34 -16.77 -10.26
C GLY A 274 -21.16 -17.19 -11.14
N LYS A 275 -20.49 -18.28 -10.75
CA LYS A 275 -19.24 -18.72 -11.40
C LYS A 275 -19.45 -19.03 -12.89
N LYS A 276 -18.54 -18.54 -13.73
CA LYS A 276 -18.44 -18.80 -15.18
C LYS A 276 -17.04 -19.30 -15.51
N THR A 277 -16.96 -20.23 -16.46
CA THR A 277 -15.70 -20.68 -17.04
C THR A 277 -15.89 -20.78 -18.54
N TYR A 278 -14.92 -20.27 -19.29
CA TYR A 278 -14.87 -20.36 -20.74
C TYR A 278 -13.45 -20.67 -21.19
N ARG A 279 -13.33 -21.42 -22.28
CA ARG A 279 -12.07 -21.71 -22.96
C ARG A 279 -12.31 -21.61 -24.46
N THR A 280 -11.35 -21.04 -25.18
CA THR A 280 -11.34 -21.10 -26.65
C THR A 280 -11.01 -22.52 -27.11
N ASP A 281 -11.37 -22.86 -28.35
CA ASP A 281 -11.27 -24.23 -28.88
C ASP A 281 -9.83 -24.64 -29.30
N ASN A 282 -8.91 -23.69 -29.39
CA ASN A 282 -7.54 -23.86 -29.87
C ASN A 282 -6.51 -24.22 -28.79
#